data_AF-A0A8J4WW68-F1
#
_entry.id   AF-A0A8J4WW68-F1
#
_cell.length_a   1.000
_cell.length_b   1.000
_cell.length_c   1.000
_cell.angle_alpha   90.00
_cell.angle_beta   90.00
_cell.angle_gamma   90.00
#
_symmetry.space_group_name_H-M   'P 1'
#
loop_
_entity.id
_entity.type
_entity.pdbx_description
1 polymer ?
#
loop_
_entity_poly.entity_id
_entity_poly.type
_entity_poly.pdbx_seq_one_letter_code
_entity_poly.pdbx_strand_id
1 'polypeptide(L)'
;MKLWMVCVLCVAPALVSSKCLTDTESDGYLVRLSIKTALGNDAYDWNDSEMFFFKAAVAFAMRSYTGNQNYNVSDITVCKITERVSFWVVVMPPGGASQPVPKQEVELAIKKSRHRINNAFLLTDQTLEFVGINPTLAAPVTYSTQPWLIVFGVVMGLVCAGIIAMLLTSFIRRRG
;
A
#
# COMPACT_ATOMS: atom_id res chain seq x y z
N MET A 1 -69.41 -7.89 16.22
CA MET A 1 -68.62 -6.84 16.91
C MET A 1 -67.25 -7.45 17.19
N LYS A 2 -66.30 -7.32 16.25
CA LYS A 2 -65.15 -6.39 16.34
C LYS A 2 -64.47 -6.43 17.72
N LEU A 3 -63.38 -7.20 17.85
CA LEU A 3 -62.06 -6.61 18.03
C LEU A 3 -60.97 -7.66 17.86
N TRP A 4 -60.25 -7.53 16.76
CA TRP A 4 -58.99 -8.21 16.44
C TRP A 4 -57.89 -7.46 17.18
N MET A 5 -57.27 -8.05 18.20
CA MET A 5 -56.00 -7.54 18.74
C MET A 5 -54.86 -8.34 18.13
N VAL A 6 -54.38 -7.85 17.00
CA VAL A 6 -53.06 -8.15 16.46
C VAL A 6 -52.03 -7.55 17.41
N CYS A 7 -51.27 -8.39 18.12
CA CYS A 7 -50.08 -7.93 18.83
C CYS A 7 -48.96 -7.81 17.79
N VAL A 8 -48.83 -6.59 17.27
CA VAL A 8 -47.86 -6.13 16.29
C VAL A 8 -46.45 -6.14 16.92
N LEU A 9 -45.54 -6.82 16.23
CA LEU A 9 -44.09 -6.58 16.13
C LEU A 9 -43.37 -5.88 17.29
N CYS A 10 -42.58 -6.66 18.04
CA CYS A 10 -41.31 -6.19 18.60
C CYS A 10 -40.15 -6.78 17.77
N VAL A 11 -40.02 -6.34 16.52
CA VAL A 11 -38.73 -6.44 15.83
C VAL A 11 -37.92 -5.27 16.35
N ALA A 12 -37.02 -5.53 17.31
CA ALA A 12 -36.02 -4.56 17.68
C ALA A 12 -35.23 -4.21 16.41
N PRO A 13 -35.09 -2.92 16.02
CA PRO A 13 -34.10 -2.58 15.03
C PRO A 13 -32.75 -2.96 15.64
N ALA A 14 -32.08 -3.95 15.05
CA ALA A 14 -30.67 -4.18 15.31
C ALA A 14 -29.97 -2.85 15.03
N LEU A 15 -29.49 -2.19 16.08
CA LEU A 15 -28.59 -1.06 15.97
C LEU A 15 -27.28 -1.61 15.42
N VAL A 16 -27.23 -1.80 14.10
CA VAL A 16 -25.95 -1.83 13.39
C VAL A 16 -25.38 -0.44 13.60
N SER A 17 -24.37 -0.34 14.45
CA SER A 17 -23.57 0.87 14.61
C SER A 17 -22.88 1.14 13.26
N SER A 18 -23.56 1.88 12.38
CA SER A 18 -23.02 2.31 11.10
C SER A 18 -22.04 3.45 11.36
N LYS A 19 -20.86 3.14 11.91
CA LYS A 19 -19.73 4.07 12.09
C LYS A 19 -19.27 4.72 10.77
N CYS A 20 -19.81 4.25 9.64
CA CYS A 20 -19.57 4.71 8.29
C CYS A 20 -20.53 5.80 7.78
N LEU A 21 -21.56 6.15 8.55
CA LEU A 21 -22.62 7.09 8.16
C LEU A 21 -22.74 8.20 9.20
N THR A 22 -21.78 9.12 9.18
CA THR A 22 -22.11 10.53 9.36
C THR A 22 -22.13 11.11 7.96
N ASP A 23 -23.20 11.81 7.58
CA ASP A 23 -23.51 12.37 6.25
C ASP A 23 -22.51 13.44 5.74
N THR A 24 -21.31 13.46 6.29
CA THR A 24 -20.18 14.18 5.77
C THR A 24 -19.14 13.17 5.29
N GLU A 25 -18.87 13.20 3.99
CA GLU A 25 -17.68 12.62 3.35
C GLU A 25 -16.34 13.13 3.94
N SER A 26 -16.34 13.79 5.10
CA SER A 26 -15.29 14.72 5.50
C SER A 26 -14.09 14.08 6.15
N ASP A 27 -14.17 12.87 6.71
CA ASP A 27 -13.10 12.37 7.60
C ASP A 27 -12.40 11.08 7.11
N GLY A 28 -12.92 10.45 6.05
CA GLY A 28 -12.33 9.25 5.44
C GLY A 28 -11.68 9.47 4.07
N TYR A 29 -10.81 8.56 3.66
CA TYR A 29 -10.21 8.54 2.33
C TYR A 29 -10.81 7.44 1.46
N LEU A 30 -11.15 7.76 0.22
CA LEU A 30 -11.50 6.76 -0.79
C LEU A 30 -10.21 6.11 -1.32
N VAL A 31 -10.13 4.79 -1.19
CA VAL A 31 -9.03 3.98 -1.70
C VAL A 31 -9.46 3.27 -2.97
N ARG A 32 -8.59 3.32 -4.00
CA ARG A 32 -8.79 2.63 -5.28
C ARG A 32 -7.63 1.68 -5.52
N LEU A 33 -7.97 0.43 -5.81
CA LEU A 33 -7.00 -0.63 -6.07
C LEU A 33 -7.15 -1.14 -7.50
N SER A 34 -6.03 -1.21 -8.22
CA SER A 34 -5.92 -1.69 -9.59
C SER A 34 -4.98 -2.89 -9.67
N ILE A 35 -5.32 -3.97 -8.96
CA ILE A 35 -4.48 -5.17 -8.78
C ILE A 35 -4.19 -5.85 -10.12
N LYS A 36 -5.21 -6.04 -10.95
CA LYS A 36 -5.06 -6.66 -12.28
C LYS A 36 -4.19 -5.83 -13.23
N THR A 37 -4.23 -4.50 -13.11
CA THR A 37 -3.36 -3.61 -13.89
C THR A 37 -1.90 -3.70 -13.45
N ALA A 38 -1.66 -3.89 -12.15
CA ALA A 38 -0.32 -3.98 -11.57
C ALA A 38 0.37 -5.33 -11.84
N LEU A 39 -0.37 -6.43 -11.67
CA LEU A 39 0.19 -7.79 -11.60
C LEU A 39 -0.20 -8.67 -12.81
N GLY A 40 -1.12 -8.21 -13.66
CA GLY A 40 -1.53 -8.95 -14.85
C GLY A 40 -2.11 -10.33 -14.51
N ASN A 41 -1.37 -11.38 -14.86
CA ASN A 41 -1.77 -12.77 -14.64
C ASN A 41 -1.46 -13.28 -13.23
N ASP A 42 -0.56 -12.61 -12.51
CA ASP A 42 -0.18 -12.94 -11.12
C ASP A 42 -1.01 -12.17 -10.08
N ALA A 43 -2.15 -11.60 -10.51
CA ALA A 43 -3.04 -10.83 -9.67
C ALA A 43 -3.72 -11.74 -8.63
N TYR A 44 -3.56 -11.39 -7.35
CA TYR A 44 -4.25 -12.05 -6.25
C TYR A 44 -5.70 -11.56 -6.11
N ASP A 45 -6.53 -12.41 -5.50
CA ASP A 45 -7.92 -12.08 -5.20
C ASP A 45 -8.02 -11.20 -3.95
N TRP A 46 -8.82 -10.14 -4.05
CA TRP A 46 -9.09 -9.28 -2.90
C TRP A 46 -10.13 -9.92 -1.96
N ASN A 47 -9.65 -10.59 -0.92
CA ASN A 47 -10.48 -11.30 0.06
C ASN A 47 -10.40 -10.66 1.46
N ASP A 48 -11.05 -11.28 2.45
CA ASP A 48 -11.05 -10.79 3.83
C ASP A 48 -9.66 -10.79 4.48
N SER A 49 -8.76 -11.68 4.06
CA SER A 49 -7.37 -11.71 4.52
C SER A 49 -6.58 -10.51 4.01
N GLU A 50 -6.73 -10.16 2.74
CA GLU A 50 -6.14 -8.94 2.15
C GLU A 50 -6.72 -7.67 2.78
N MET A 51 -8.03 -7.66 3.04
CA MET A 51 -8.67 -6.57 3.77
C MET A 51 -8.12 -6.42 5.20
N PHE A 52 -7.92 -7.53 5.91
CA PHE A 52 -7.29 -7.52 7.24
C PHE A 52 -5.85 -7.00 7.17
N PHE A 53 -5.08 -7.48 6.19
CA PHE A 53 -3.70 -7.05 5.98
C PHE A 53 -3.62 -5.56 5.65
N PHE A 54 -4.56 -5.04 4.86
CA PHE A 54 -4.66 -3.62 4.53
C PHE A 54 -4.93 -2.78 5.77
N LYS A 55 -5.91 -3.18 6.59
CA LYS A 55 -6.17 -2.53 7.86
C LYS A 55 -4.92 -2.58 8.76
N ALA A 56 -4.23 -3.71 8.85
CA ALA A 56 -2.98 -3.80 9.62
C ALA A 56 -1.89 -2.85 9.09
N ALA A 57 -1.76 -2.69 7.78
CA ALA A 57 -0.81 -1.76 7.16
C ALA A 57 -1.13 -0.29 7.47
N VAL A 58 -2.41 0.08 7.46
CA VAL A 58 -2.87 1.43 7.86
C VAL A 58 -2.67 1.65 9.36
N ALA A 59 -2.95 0.65 10.21
CA ALA A 59 -2.70 0.73 11.66
C ALA A 59 -1.21 0.95 11.91
N PHE A 60 -0.36 0.20 11.22
CA PHE A 60 1.08 0.35 11.27
C PHE A 60 1.50 1.78 10.88
N ALA A 61 0.92 2.35 9.82
CA ALA A 61 1.23 3.71 9.38
C ALA A 61 0.87 4.74 10.47
N MET A 62 -0.29 4.60 11.11
CA MET A 62 -0.70 5.45 12.23
C MET A 62 0.24 5.30 13.44
N ARG A 63 0.62 4.07 13.82
CA ARG A 63 1.61 3.82 14.88
C ARG A 63 2.94 4.50 14.57
N SER A 64 3.42 4.38 13.34
CA SER A 64 4.70 4.94 12.90
C SER A 64 4.69 6.47 12.80
N TYR A 65 3.51 7.08 12.67
CA TYR A 65 3.35 8.53 12.63
C TYR A 65 3.20 9.13 14.02
N THR A 66 2.23 8.64 14.81
CA THR A 66 1.92 9.15 16.14
C THR A 66 2.91 8.68 17.21
N GLY A 67 3.66 7.59 16.95
CA GLY A 67 4.51 6.94 17.96
C GLY A 67 3.73 6.14 19.01
N ASN A 68 2.39 6.12 18.91
CA ASN A 68 1.50 5.40 19.81
C ASN A 68 1.27 3.97 19.28
N GLN A 69 1.71 2.96 20.03
CA GLN A 69 1.60 1.55 19.66
C GLN A 69 0.19 0.96 19.83
N ASN A 70 -0.77 1.74 20.35
CA ASN A 70 -2.10 1.24 20.71
C ASN A 70 -3.07 1.12 19.52
N TYR A 71 -2.77 1.72 18.36
CA TYR A 71 -3.63 1.61 17.18
C TYR A 71 -3.75 0.17 16.69
N ASN A 72 -4.94 -0.39 16.61
CA ASN A 72 -5.16 -1.76 16.17
C ASN A 72 -6.01 -1.81 14.89
N VAL A 73 -6.13 -3.01 14.31
CA VAL A 73 -6.97 -3.30 13.14
C VAL A 73 -8.44 -2.94 13.40
N SER A 74 -8.90 -3.09 14.66
CA SER A 74 -10.25 -2.72 15.09
C SER A 74 -10.57 -1.23 14.97
N ASP A 75 -9.54 -0.39 15.00
CA ASP A 75 -9.69 1.06 14.95
C ASP A 75 -9.87 1.56 13.51
N ILE A 76 -9.68 0.67 12.52
CA ILE A 76 -9.75 1.01 11.11
C ILE A 76 -11.04 0.47 10.55
N THR A 77 -11.95 1.41 10.31
CA THR A 77 -13.26 1.13 9.78
C THR A 77 -13.22 1.27 8.26
N VAL A 78 -13.67 0.24 7.57
CA VAL A 78 -13.77 0.22 6.10
C VAL A 78 -15.24 0.19 5.73
N CYS A 79 -15.62 1.03 4.77
CA CYS A 79 -17.00 1.32 4.42
C CYS A 79 -17.20 1.29 2.90
N LYS A 80 -18.44 1.02 2.44
CA LYS A 80 -18.85 1.10 1.02
C LYS A 80 -17.88 0.36 0.09
N ILE A 81 -17.66 -0.92 0.36
CA ILE A 81 -16.81 -1.79 -0.47
C ILE A 81 -17.54 -2.08 -1.79
N THR A 82 -16.85 -1.89 -2.91
CA THR A 82 -17.36 -2.19 -4.25
C THR A 82 -16.67 -3.41 -4.86
N GLU A 83 -17.28 -3.99 -5.90
CA GLU A 83 -16.76 -5.14 -6.64
C GLU A 83 -15.44 -4.84 -7.38
N ARG A 84 -15.25 -3.59 -7.83
CA ARG A 84 -13.97 -3.13 -8.43
C ARG A 84 -12.91 -2.78 -7.38
N VAL A 85 -13.10 -3.22 -6.14
CA VAL A 85 -12.19 -2.99 -5.01
C VAL A 85 -11.91 -1.49 -4.78
N SER A 86 -12.99 -0.74 -4.58
CA SER A 86 -12.92 0.60 -4.00
C SER A 86 -13.63 0.63 -2.67
N PHE A 87 -13.03 1.27 -1.67
CA PHE A 87 -13.66 1.38 -0.36
C PHE A 87 -13.19 2.64 0.36
N TRP A 88 -14.01 3.09 1.30
CA TRP A 88 -13.70 4.22 2.17
C TRP A 88 -13.01 3.73 3.42
N VAL A 89 -11.93 4.40 3.81
CA VAL A 89 -11.17 4.11 5.03
C VAL A 89 -11.32 5.26 5.99
N VAL A 90 -11.74 4.95 7.21
CA VAL A 90 -11.85 5.88 8.33
C VAL A 90 -11.03 5.33 9.49
N VAL A 91 -10.19 6.18 10.08
CA VAL A 91 -9.34 5.84 11.21
C VAL A 91 -9.95 6.40 12.49
N MET A 92 -10.19 5.52 13.45
CA MET A 92 -10.63 5.89 14.79
C MET A 92 -9.42 5.97 15.73
N PRO A 93 -9.45 6.85 16.74
CA PRO A 93 -8.43 6.88 17.78
C PRO A 93 -8.51 5.65 18.69
N PRO A 94 -7.36 5.16 19.21
CA PRO A 94 -7.32 4.02 20.12
C PRO A 94 -7.95 4.42 21.45
N GLY A 95 -8.81 3.57 22.01
CA GLY A 95 -9.56 3.87 23.24
C GLY A 95 -11.04 4.19 23.04
N GLY A 96 -11.56 4.08 21.81
CA GLY A 96 -12.99 4.05 21.56
C GLY A 96 -13.68 5.41 21.61
N ALA A 97 -12.95 6.52 21.42
CA ALA A 97 -13.56 7.83 21.28
C ALA A 97 -14.45 7.89 20.02
N SER A 98 -15.57 8.61 20.11
CA SER A 98 -16.60 8.67 19.07
C SER A 98 -16.20 9.51 17.85
N GLN A 99 -15.15 10.33 17.95
CA GLN A 99 -14.71 11.21 16.87
C GLN A 99 -13.57 10.56 16.07
N PRO A 100 -13.64 10.54 14.73
CA PRO A 100 -12.56 10.03 13.88
C PRO A 100 -11.32 10.94 13.94
N VAL A 101 -10.17 10.37 13.58
CA VAL A 101 -8.91 11.10 13.47
C VAL A 101 -9.00 12.09 12.29
N PRO A 102 -8.50 13.33 12.42
CA PRO A 102 -8.52 14.32 11.34
C PRO A 102 -7.84 13.81 10.06
N LYS A 103 -8.42 14.17 8.90
CA LYS A 103 -7.90 13.79 7.57
C LYS A 103 -6.43 14.12 7.37
N GLN A 104 -5.98 15.26 7.86
CA GLN A 104 -4.62 15.75 7.66
C GLN A 104 -3.60 14.86 8.38
N GLU A 105 -3.93 14.38 9.59
CA GLU A 105 -3.04 13.46 10.31
C GLU A 105 -2.97 12.10 9.63
N VAL A 106 -4.11 11.58 9.17
CA VAL A 106 -4.19 10.32 8.42
C VAL A 106 -3.42 10.43 7.11
N GLU A 107 -3.53 11.55 6.39
CA GLU A 107 -2.76 11.82 5.17
C GLU A 107 -1.26 11.78 5.43
N LEU A 108 -0.79 12.52 6.44
CA LEU A 108 0.64 12.57 6.77
C LEU A 108 1.17 11.20 7.17
N ALA A 109 0.38 10.42 7.91
CA ALA A 109 0.73 9.05 8.30
C ALA A 109 0.85 8.12 7.09
N ILE A 110 -0.12 8.16 6.18
CA ILE A 110 -0.14 7.36 4.96
C ILE A 110 1.00 7.78 4.04
N LYS A 111 1.22 9.08 3.83
CA LYS A 111 2.28 9.63 2.99
C LYS A 111 3.66 9.20 3.48
N LYS A 112 3.90 9.24 4.80
CA LYS A 112 5.17 8.78 5.40
C LYS A 112 5.42 7.29 5.19
N SER A 113 4.36 6.47 5.26
CA SER A 113 4.45 5.00 5.13
C SER A 113 4.14 4.47 3.74
N ARG A 114 3.92 5.35 2.74
CA ARG A 114 3.37 5.01 1.43
C ARG A 114 4.19 3.96 0.69
N HIS A 115 5.50 4.12 0.66
CA HIS A 115 6.42 3.16 0.07
C HIS A 115 6.31 1.76 0.69
N ARG A 116 6.20 1.66 2.02
CA ARG A 116 6.09 0.36 2.71
C ARG A 116 4.75 -0.30 2.43
N ILE A 117 3.65 0.46 2.42
CA ILE A 117 2.31 -0.05 2.11
C ILE A 117 2.27 -0.53 0.65
N ASN A 118 2.78 0.26 -0.30
CA ASN A 118 2.91 -0.13 -1.70
C ASN A 118 3.62 -1.48 -1.86
N ASN A 119 4.83 -1.59 -1.27
CA ASN A 119 5.62 -2.81 -1.36
C ASN A 119 4.93 -4.02 -0.70
N ALA A 120 4.17 -3.81 0.38
CA ALA A 120 3.44 -4.87 1.06
C ALA A 120 2.38 -5.53 0.15
N PHE A 121 1.75 -4.75 -0.72
CA PHE A 121 0.73 -5.23 -1.67
C PHE A 121 1.28 -5.49 -3.08
N LEU A 122 2.58 -5.30 -3.30
CA LEU A 122 3.22 -5.31 -4.63
C LEU A 122 2.57 -4.31 -5.61
N LEU A 123 2.07 -3.20 -5.07
CA LEU A 123 1.40 -2.14 -5.82
C LEU A 123 2.24 -0.87 -5.84
N THR A 124 2.05 -0.05 -6.87
CA THR A 124 2.66 1.28 -7.01
C THR A 124 1.66 2.38 -6.68
N ASP A 125 2.15 3.63 -6.55
CA ASP A 125 1.31 4.82 -6.29
C ASP A 125 0.21 5.06 -7.33
N GLN A 126 0.34 4.50 -8.54
CA GLN A 126 -0.68 4.58 -9.60
C GLN A 126 -1.74 3.48 -9.48
N THR A 127 -1.40 2.37 -8.84
CA THR A 127 -2.27 1.19 -8.76
C THR A 127 -2.95 1.05 -7.40
N LEU A 128 -2.40 1.70 -6.37
CA LEU A 128 -3.02 1.86 -5.07
C LEU A 128 -3.10 3.37 -4.79
N GLU A 129 -4.26 3.94 -5.06
CA GLU A 129 -4.51 5.38 -4.96
C GLU A 129 -5.32 5.70 -3.69
N PHE A 130 -4.89 6.73 -2.96
CA PHE A 130 -5.72 7.40 -1.94
C PHE A 130 -6.20 8.70 -2.54
N VAL A 131 -7.50 8.79 -2.84
CA VAL A 131 -8.08 9.97 -3.48
C VAL A 131 -7.89 11.19 -2.57
N GLY A 132 -7.17 12.19 -3.06
CA GLY A 132 -6.84 13.41 -2.31
C GLY A 132 -5.43 13.45 -1.73
N ILE A 133 -4.68 12.35 -1.74
CA ILE A 133 -3.27 12.31 -1.33
C ILE A 133 -2.40 12.24 -2.59
N ASN A 134 -1.51 13.22 -2.77
CA ASN A 134 -0.60 13.20 -3.91
C ASN A 134 0.38 12.01 -3.83
N PRO A 135 0.68 11.37 -4.98
CA PRO A 135 1.71 10.32 -5.07
C PRO A 135 3.02 10.74 -4.43
N THR A 136 3.73 9.78 -3.83
CA THR A 136 5.10 10.02 -3.40
C THR A 136 6.00 10.09 -4.63
N LEU A 137 6.81 11.14 -4.74
CA LEU A 137 7.87 11.17 -5.74
C LEU A 137 8.73 9.92 -5.52
N ALA A 138 8.80 9.05 -6.53
CA ALA A 138 9.54 7.81 -6.45
C ALA A 138 10.93 8.09 -5.88
N ALA A 139 11.28 7.45 -4.76
CA ALA A 139 12.60 7.63 -4.17
C ALA A 139 13.64 7.24 -5.23
N PRO A 140 14.66 8.08 -5.48
CA PRO A 140 15.72 7.74 -6.42
C PRO A 140 16.30 6.38 -6.07
N VAL A 141 16.40 5.49 -7.05
CA VAL A 141 17.03 4.18 -6.88
C VAL A 141 18.49 4.38 -6.44
N THR A 142 18.79 3.97 -5.21
CA THR A 142 20.15 4.01 -4.67
C THR A 142 20.84 2.68 -4.99
N TYR A 143 21.75 2.69 -5.97
CA TYR A 143 22.56 1.53 -6.27
C TYR A 143 23.70 1.41 -5.23
N SER A 144 23.91 0.23 -4.67
CA SER A 144 25.01 -0.03 -3.72
C SER A 144 26.40 0.18 -4.35
N THR A 145 26.49 0.10 -5.67
CA THR A 145 27.69 0.39 -6.46
C THR A 145 27.29 1.25 -7.65
N GLN A 146 28.17 2.17 -8.04
CA GLN A 146 27.85 3.06 -9.16
C GLN A 146 27.94 2.27 -10.48
N PRO A 147 26.90 2.28 -11.35
CA PRO A 147 26.86 1.46 -12.56
C PRO A 147 28.07 1.64 -13.49
N TRP A 148 28.67 2.84 -13.52
CA TRP A 148 29.84 3.14 -14.33
C TRP A 148 31.10 2.34 -13.90
N LEU A 149 31.24 1.97 -12.62
CA LEU A 149 32.35 1.13 -12.15
C LEU A 149 32.30 -0.27 -12.74
N ILE A 150 31.09 -0.83 -12.90
CA ILE A 150 30.87 -2.14 -13.53
C ILE A 150 31.29 -2.07 -15.01
N VAL A 151 30.81 -1.06 -15.72
CA VAL A 151 31.16 -0.84 -17.14
C VAL A 151 32.67 -0.65 -17.30
N PHE A 152 33.30 0.16 -16.44
CA PHE A 152 34.74 0.36 -16.44
C PHE A 152 35.52 -0.95 -16.23
N GLY A 153 35.11 -1.77 -15.26
CA GLY A 153 35.75 -3.05 -14.98
C GLY A 153 35.70 -4.01 -16.17
N VAL A 154 34.55 -4.09 -16.86
CA VAL A 154 34.39 -4.93 -18.06
C VAL A 154 35.28 -4.45 -19.21
N VAL A 155 35.30 -3.14 -19.46
CA VAL A 155 36.11 -2.55 -20.54
C VAL A 155 37.60 -2.78 -20.28
N MET A 156 38.09 -2.50 -19.07
CA MET A 156 39.48 -2.74 -18.71
C MET A 156 39.85 -4.23 -18.80
N GLY A 157 38.96 -5.13 -18.40
CA GLY A 157 39.16 -6.57 -18.52
C GLY A 157 39.36 -7.02 -19.98
N LEU A 158 38.51 -6.54 -20.89
CA LEU A 158 38.62 -6.84 -22.33
C LEU A 158 39.89 -6.27 -22.95
N VAL A 159 40.28 -5.04 -22.58
CA VAL A 159 41.52 -4.40 -23.06
C VAL A 159 42.75 -5.20 -22.61
N CYS A 160 42.83 -5.55 -21.33
CA CYS A 160 43.94 -6.35 -20.79
C CYS A 160 44.01 -7.73 -21.45
N ALA A 161 42.89 -8.43 -21.61
CA ALA A 161 42.83 -9.72 -22.29
C ALA A 161 43.30 -9.62 -23.75
N GLY A 162 42.87 -8.56 -24.45
CA GLY A 162 43.31 -8.27 -25.82
C GLY A 162 44.83 -8.07 -25.92
N ILE A 163 45.42 -7.27 -25.01
CA ILE A 163 46.87 -7.04 -24.96
C ILE A 163 47.62 -8.34 -24.70
N ILE A 164 47.20 -9.13 -23.71
CA ILE A 164 47.85 -10.41 -23.37
C ILE A 164 47.79 -11.37 -24.56
N ALA A 165 46.62 -11.50 -25.21
CA ALA A 165 46.46 -12.34 -26.40
C ALA A 165 47.36 -11.87 -27.56
N MET A 166 47.45 -10.57 -27.80
CA MET A 166 48.33 -9.99 -28.82
C MET A 166 49.82 -10.28 -28.56
N LEU A 167 50.25 -10.20 -27.31
CA LEU A 167 51.64 -10.49 -26.93
C LEU A 167 51.96 -11.98 -27.07
N LEU A 168 51.07 -12.86 -26.59
CA LEU A 168 51.25 -14.32 -26.70
C LEU A 168 51.30 -14.77 -28.15
N THR A 169 50.36 -14.31 -28.98
CA THR A 169 50.35 -14.64 -30.43
C THR A 169 51.60 -14.11 -31.14
N SER A 170 52.06 -12.90 -30.80
CA SER A 170 53.29 -12.34 -31.35
C SER A 170 54.53 -13.14 -30.97
N PHE A 171 54.58 -13.67 -29.73
CA PHE A 171 55.71 -14.46 -29.25
C PHE A 171 55.75 -15.87 -29.86
N ILE A 172 54.59 -16.51 -29.99
CA ILE A 172 54.46 -17.83 -30.64
C ILE A 172 54.84 -17.72 -32.11
N ARG A 173 54.39 -16.68 -32.83
CA ARG A 173 54.74 -16.46 -34.25
C ARG A 173 56.23 -16.19 -34.47
N ARG A 174 56.96 -15.73 -33.46
CA ARG A 174 58.40 -15.46 -33.54
C ARG A 174 59.27 -16.70 -33.24
N ARG A 175 58.70 -17.72 -32.60
CA ARG A 175 59.39 -18.98 -32.23
C ARG A 175 59.02 -20.18 -33.12
N GLY A 176 57.98 -20.05 -33.95
CA GLY A 176 57.63 -21.02 -34.99
C GLY A 176 58.29 -20.71 -36.32
#